data_AF-A0A0S8JMY6-F1
#
_entry.id   AF-A0A0S8JMY6-F1
#
_cell.length_a   1.000
_cell.length_b   1.000
_cell.length_c   1.000
_cell.angle_alpha   90.00
_cell.angle_beta   90.00
_cell.angle_gamma   90.00
#
_symmetry.space_group_name_H-M   'P 1'
#
loop_
_entity.id
_entity.type
_entity.pdbx_description
1 polymer ?
#
loop_
_entity_poly.entity_id
_entity_poly.type
_entity_poly.pdbx_seq_one_letter_code
_entity_poly.pdbx_strand_id
1 'polypeptide(L)'
;MLHGFQIINGWVPEGGAVRCDQASPTIVGNTFTGNTATRGGAVYCCNEASPVINGNMIVANGAGWGGGVYCDDGSPTIRNNTITWNIAHLNHGGGIYSCNHSSPLIQQNAITANTASGDGGGVHCSESSPTIEGNTISDNSAGNGGGIYCTMQSSAPIMANAITSNWADSSGAGICCISSSPTIERNSIVGNNGYRGAGIDCHDHSSPLIHGNTMTGNAASWGAAIECREYSSPTVSHNAIAENVAYNCGGGIMCRSYASPTVIWNTIIENHAGDRGGGMYCELSSSVILDDNTVALNVGAYRGGGICCYSGSSALVRYTTLTGNAAEEGGAIYCAGSGSSVTLANSIVWADSPSEIEVGYGGSVAVTYSDVQGGWPGEGNIDADPLFVVGFGSDYFLSQIAAGQSQQSPCVDTGDPTSALPQGTTRTDHRWDFWPVDMGYHYPSVLSIRAIPDTHQVHRGEELWFTVDMVNVTDSTLTFDAWADAYLPTSNPYAANPVLGVVELSLGGGCGFNGVRRSVRIPVQAPYGGPYALCVRAGVHADSVSAEACFVFDILPPSRE
;
A
#
# COMPACT_ATOMS: atom_id res chain seq x y z
N MET A 1 31.29 -2.68 -27.41
CA MET A 1 31.00 -1.62 -26.43
C MET A 1 30.95 -0.30 -27.17
N LEU A 2 29.86 0.45 -26.99
CA LEU A 2 29.63 1.78 -27.55
C LEU A 2 29.69 2.78 -26.39
N HIS A 3 30.69 3.66 -26.37
CA HIS A 3 30.97 4.52 -25.22
C HIS A 3 31.49 5.91 -25.59
N GLY A 4 30.93 6.94 -24.94
CA GLY A 4 31.47 8.30 -24.90
C GLY A 4 31.26 9.12 -26.17
N PHE A 5 30.30 8.76 -27.03
CA PHE A 5 30.02 9.50 -28.26
C PHE A 5 28.61 10.09 -28.30
N GLN A 6 28.39 10.96 -29.28
CA GLN A 6 27.13 11.64 -29.50
C GLN A 6 26.58 11.31 -30.89
N ILE A 7 25.27 11.06 -30.99
CA ILE A 7 24.54 10.98 -32.26
C ILE A 7 23.41 12.00 -32.21
N ILE A 8 23.48 12.99 -33.09
CA ILE A 8 22.62 14.16 -33.09
C ILE A 8 21.92 14.29 -34.45
N ASN A 9 20.60 14.50 -34.44
CA ASN A 9 19.77 14.70 -35.63
C ASN A 9 19.90 13.58 -36.68
N GLY A 10 20.13 12.35 -36.23
CA GLY A 10 20.09 11.16 -37.08
C GLY A 10 18.69 10.94 -37.64
N TRP A 11 18.62 10.51 -38.90
CA TRP A 11 17.36 10.13 -39.53
C TRP A 11 17.54 8.83 -40.29
N VAL A 12 17.02 7.76 -39.70
CA VAL A 12 16.95 6.42 -40.30
C VAL A 12 15.62 5.78 -39.90
N PRO A 13 15.03 4.90 -40.73
CA PRO A 13 13.72 4.33 -40.44
C PRO A 13 13.63 3.55 -39.12
N GLU A 14 14.73 2.93 -38.67
CA GLU A 14 14.74 2.07 -37.48
C GLU A 14 16.01 2.34 -36.65
N GLY A 15 15.83 2.71 -35.37
CA GLY A 15 16.91 3.05 -34.44
C GLY A 15 17.62 4.34 -34.83
N GLY A 16 16.96 5.49 -34.63
CA GLY A 16 17.42 6.80 -35.14
C GLY A 16 18.87 7.16 -34.77
N ALA A 17 19.40 6.58 -33.69
CA ALA A 17 20.82 6.55 -33.37
C ALA A 17 21.42 5.13 -33.43
N VAL A 18 20.80 4.15 -32.77
CA VAL A 18 21.33 2.78 -32.65
C VAL A 18 20.21 1.76 -32.88
N ARG A 19 20.47 0.80 -33.77
CA ARG A 19 19.69 -0.42 -33.90
C ARG A 19 20.49 -1.62 -33.40
N CYS A 20 19.90 -2.40 -32.51
CA CYS A 20 20.41 -3.68 -32.04
C CYS A 20 19.50 -4.78 -32.58
N ASP A 21 20.06 -5.66 -33.41
CA ASP A 21 19.35 -6.73 -34.10
C ASP A 21 20.12 -8.03 -33.89
N GLN A 22 19.56 -8.99 -33.14
CA GLN A 22 20.22 -10.24 -32.70
C GLN A 22 21.58 -10.04 -32.01
N ALA A 23 21.87 -8.81 -31.58
CA ALA A 23 23.12 -8.39 -30.99
C ALA A 23 22.86 -7.66 -29.68
N SER A 24 23.68 -7.94 -28.68
CA SER A 24 23.51 -7.42 -27.31
C SER A 24 24.70 -6.54 -26.89
N PRO A 25 24.97 -5.41 -27.58
CA PRO A 25 26.07 -4.53 -27.20
C PRO A 25 25.84 -3.86 -25.84
N THR A 26 26.93 -3.47 -25.19
CA THR A 26 26.89 -2.48 -24.10
C THR A 26 26.97 -1.07 -24.69
N ILE A 27 25.96 -0.25 -24.41
CA ILE A 27 25.80 1.14 -24.81
C ILE A 27 25.85 1.98 -23.53
N VAL A 28 26.94 2.71 -23.32
CA VAL A 28 27.20 3.41 -22.04
C VAL A 28 27.71 4.82 -22.22
N GLY A 29 27.23 5.77 -21.42
CA GLY A 29 27.81 7.13 -21.39
C GLY A 29 27.73 7.88 -22.71
N ASN A 30 26.71 7.62 -23.53
CA ASN A 30 26.50 8.28 -24.82
C ASN A 30 25.39 9.33 -24.74
N THR A 31 25.34 10.21 -25.75
CA THR A 31 24.26 11.18 -25.92
C THR A 31 23.57 10.98 -27.26
N PHE A 32 22.27 10.69 -27.24
CA PHE A 32 21.42 10.57 -28.43
C PHE A 32 20.37 11.68 -28.41
N THR A 33 20.50 12.66 -29.31
CA THR A 33 19.66 13.86 -29.30
C THR A 33 19.05 14.22 -30.64
N GLY A 34 17.76 14.54 -30.69
CA GLY A 34 17.12 15.03 -31.91
C GLY A 34 16.99 13.98 -33.02
N ASN A 35 17.23 12.70 -32.72
CA ASN A 35 17.18 11.65 -33.73
C ASN A 35 15.72 11.30 -34.03
N THR A 36 15.44 10.99 -35.29
CA THR A 36 14.09 10.70 -35.77
C THR A 36 14.06 9.35 -36.49
N ALA A 37 13.06 8.51 -36.19
CA ALA A 37 12.86 7.22 -36.82
C ALA A 37 11.37 6.87 -36.98
N THR A 38 11.05 5.76 -37.64
CA THR A 38 9.72 5.15 -37.54
C THR A 38 9.61 4.32 -36.26
N ARG A 39 10.69 3.64 -35.89
CA ARG A 39 10.79 2.70 -34.75
C ARG A 39 12.04 3.01 -33.93
N GLY A 40 11.88 3.33 -32.64
CA GLY A 40 12.97 3.64 -31.73
C GLY A 40 13.68 4.94 -32.13
N GLY A 41 13.21 6.08 -31.62
CA GLY A 41 13.73 7.39 -32.04
C GLY A 41 15.23 7.55 -31.75
N ALA A 42 15.71 7.00 -30.64
CA ALA A 42 17.15 6.82 -30.41
C ALA A 42 17.58 5.37 -30.56
N VAL A 43 17.02 4.47 -29.76
CA VAL A 43 17.47 3.07 -29.69
C VAL A 43 16.34 2.14 -30.06
N TYR A 44 16.62 1.20 -30.95
CA TYR A 44 15.72 0.11 -31.29
C TYR A 44 16.38 -1.24 -31.00
N CYS A 45 15.74 -2.06 -30.17
CA CYS A 45 16.18 -3.42 -29.84
C CYS A 45 15.18 -4.42 -30.43
N CYS A 46 15.64 -5.30 -31.31
CA CYS A 46 14.78 -6.29 -31.96
C CYS A 46 15.42 -7.67 -32.12
N ASN A 47 14.57 -8.67 -32.42
CA ASN A 47 14.96 -10.04 -32.72
C ASN A 47 15.86 -10.62 -31.63
N GLU A 48 15.34 -10.75 -30.41
CA GLU A 48 16.01 -11.28 -29.21
C GLU A 48 17.22 -10.45 -28.72
N ALA A 49 17.46 -9.26 -29.29
CA ALA A 49 18.54 -8.38 -28.84
C ALA A 49 18.34 -7.95 -27.38
N SER A 50 19.37 -8.15 -26.57
CA SER A 50 19.36 -7.85 -25.13
C SER A 50 20.54 -6.94 -24.72
N PRO A 51 20.70 -5.74 -25.33
CA PRO A 51 21.80 -4.85 -25.00
C PRO A 51 21.71 -4.30 -23.57
N VAL A 52 22.85 -3.83 -23.08
CA VAL A 52 22.91 -3.06 -21.82
C VAL A 52 22.98 -1.58 -22.17
N ILE A 53 21.93 -0.84 -21.86
CA ILE A 53 21.80 0.61 -22.08
C ILE A 53 21.95 1.28 -20.70
N ASN A 54 23.16 1.80 -20.41
CA ASN A 54 23.49 2.31 -19.09
C ASN A 54 24.09 3.72 -19.08
N GLY A 55 23.57 4.64 -18.27
CA GLY A 55 24.24 5.94 -18.10
C GLY A 55 24.23 6.82 -19.35
N ASN A 56 23.25 6.66 -20.24
CA ASN A 56 23.13 7.47 -21.46
C ASN A 56 22.14 8.61 -21.28
N MET A 57 22.30 9.64 -22.11
CA MET A 57 21.32 10.72 -22.30
C MET A 57 20.56 10.47 -23.61
N ILE A 58 19.26 10.22 -23.52
CA ILE A 58 18.35 9.98 -24.65
C ILE A 58 17.32 11.11 -24.66
N VAL A 59 17.58 12.15 -25.46
CA VAL A 59 16.92 13.45 -25.34
C VAL A 59 16.27 13.90 -26.63
N ALA A 60 15.01 14.36 -26.60
CA ALA A 60 14.38 15.01 -27.75
C ALA A 60 14.38 14.17 -29.04
N ASN A 61 14.27 12.84 -28.93
CA ASN A 61 14.18 11.96 -30.09
C ASN A 61 12.70 11.72 -30.46
N GLY A 62 12.44 11.48 -31.74
CA GLY A 62 11.09 11.32 -32.28
C GLY A 62 10.90 9.99 -33.00
N ALA A 63 9.79 9.29 -32.76
CA ALA A 63 9.42 8.12 -33.55
C ALA A 63 7.91 7.94 -33.71
N GLY A 64 7.51 6.99 -34.54
CA GLY A 64 6.14 6.47 -34.53
C GLY A 64 5.87 5.58 -33.32
N TRP A 65 6.88 4.81 -32.90
CA TRP A 65 6.84 3.84 -31.80
C TRP A 65 8.13 3.95 -30.99
N GLY A 66 8.02 4.13 -29.66
CA GLY A 66 9.18 4.27 -28.78
C GLY A 66 10.00 5.51 -29.13
N GLY A 67 9.55 6.70 -28.71
CA GLY A 67 10.19 7.98 -29.02
C GLY A 67 11.67 8.01 -28.58
N GLY A 68 11.98 7.47 -27.40
CA GLY A 68 13.35 7.26 -26.95
C GLY A 68 13.86 5.86 -27.32
N VAL A 69 13.32 4.85 -26.65
CA VAL A 69 13.73 3.44 -26.78
C VAL A 69 12.53 2.60 -27.21
N TYR A 70 12.74 1.72 -28.19
CA TYR A 70 11.76 0.72 -28.59
C TYR A 70 12.34 -0.69 -28.45
N CYS A 71 11.63 -1.56 -27.75
CA CYS A 71 11.96 -2.96 -27.55
C CYS A 71 10.86 -3.82 -28.19
N ASP A 72 11.22 -4.56 -29.22
CA ASP A 72 10.31 -5.38 -30.02
C ASP A 72 10.89 -6.79 -30.11
N ASP A 73 10.42 -7.73 -29.28
CA ASP A 73 11.07 -9.04 -29.10
C ASP A 73 12.54 -8.91 -28.61
N GLY A 74 12.91 -7.77 -28.03
CA GLY A 74 14.22 -7.53 -27.41
C GLY A 74 14.08 -7.28 -25.92
N SER A 75 15.01 -7.78 -25.10
CA SER A 75 14.95 -7.65 -23.63
C SER A 75 16.17 -6.93 -23.06
N PRO A 76 16.38 -5.63 -23.40
CA PRO A 76 17.52 -4.87 -22.90
C PRO A 76 17.49 -4.65 -21.39
N THR A 77 18.67 -4.45 -20.80
CA THR A 77 18.79 -3.82 -19.48
C THR A 77 18.95 -2.31 -19.67
N ILE A 78 17.96 -1.53 -19.24
CA ILE A 78 17.91 -0.07 -19.33
C ILE A 78 18.06 0.49 -17.92
N ARG A 79 19.24 1.05 -17.60
CA ARG A 79 19.51 1.58 -16.25
C ARG A 79 20.31 2.86 -16.18
N ASN A 80 20.07 3.67 -15.15
CA ASN A 80 20.81 4.92 -14.92
C ASN A 80 20.80 5.88 -16.12
N ASN A 81 19.79 5.82 -17.00
CA ASN A 81 19.70 6.72 -18.14
C ASN A 81 18.83 7.94 -17.82
N THR A 82 19.08 9.02 -18.55
CA THR A 82 18.15 10.15 -18.65
C THR A 82 17.42 10.05 -19.98
N ILE A 83 16.12 9.75 -19.95
CA ILE A 83 15.26 9.57 -21.12
C ILE A 83 14.21 10.67 -21.07
N THR A 84 14.42 11.76 -21.81
CA THR A 84 13.60 12.96 -21.65
C THR A 84 13.25 13.68 -22.94
N TRP A 85 12.09 14.34 -22.97
CA TRP A 85 11.62 15.11 -24.13
C TRP A 85 11.44 14.28 -25.40
N ASN A 86 11.38 12.95 -25.31
CA ASN A 86 11.18 12.10 -26.47
C ASN A 86 9.70 12.00 -26.83
N ILE A 87 9.41 11.86 -28.12
CA ILE A 87 8.06 11.97 -28.66
C ILE A 87 7.72 10.75 -29.53
N ALA A 88 6.62 10.07 -29.22
CA ALA A 88 5.94 9.16 -30.12
C ALA A 88 4.82 9.92 -30.86
N HIS A 89 5.09 10.35 -32.10
CA HIS A 89 4.23 11.30 -32.84
C HIS A 89 2.91 10.73 -33.34
N LEU A 90 2.86 9.42 -33.53
CA LEU A 90 1.72 8.76 -34.18
C LEU A 90 1.10 7.67 -33.31
N ASN A 91 1.89 6.98 -32.49
CA ASN A 91 1.43 5.84 -31.72
C ASN A 91 1.93 5.95 -30.27
N HIS A 92 2.64 4.96 -29.75
CA HIS A 92 2.78 4.76 -28.31
C HIS A 92 4.24 4.77 -27.82
N GLY A 93 4.40 4.94 -26.50
CA GLY A 93 5.67 4.90 -25.80
C GLY A 93 6.54 6.10 -26.09
N GLY A 94 6.24 7.25 -25.47
CA GLY A 94 7.01 8.48 -25.67
C GLY A 94 8.48 8.30 -25.27
N GLY A 95 8.70 7.81 -24.05
CA GLY A 95 10.03 7.45 -23.53
C GLY A 95 10.48 6.07 -24.00
N ILE A 96 9.80 5.04 -23.49
CA ILE A 96 10.11 3.63 -23.74
C ILE A 96 8.85 2.91 -24.21
N TYR A 97 8.97 2.12 -25.28
CA TYR A 97 7.96 1.15 -25.67
C TYR A 97 8.52 -0.27 -25.62
N SER A 98 7.81 -1.19 -25.00
CA SER A 98 8.15 -2.61 -24.88
C SER A 98 6.97 -3.46 -25.36
N CYS A 99 7.21 -4.30 -26.38
CA CYS A 99 6.19 -5.20 -26.92
C CYS A 99 6.69 -6.56 -27.41
N ASN A 100 5.77 -7.40 -27.86
CA ASN A 100 6.01 -8.71 -28.50
C ASN A 100 6.91 -9.61 -27.64
N HIS A 101 6.44 -9.97 -26.44
CA HIS A 101 7.11 -10.88 -25.50
C HIS A 101 8.48 -10.39 -24.98
N SER A 102 8.81 -9.12 -25.15
CA SER A 102 9.97 -8.50 -24.51
C SER A 102 9.82 -8.46 -22.99
N SER A 103 10.93 -8.54 -22.26
CA SER A 103 10.97 -8.42 -20.79
C SER A 103 12.17 -7.58 -20.33
N PRO A 104 12.29 -6.30 -20.74
CA PRO A 104 13.41 -5.48 -20.34
C PRO A 104 13.41 -5.19 -18.83
N LEU A 105 14.62 -5.03 -18.28
CA LEU A 105 14.81 -4.48 -16.93
C LEU A 105 14.97 -2.96 -17.05
N ILE A 106 14.03 -2.20 -16.49
CA ILE A 106 14.02 -0.73 -16.49
C ILE A 106 14.24 -0.26 -15.06
N GLN A 107 15.47 0.15 -14.74
CA GLN A 107 15.87 0.42 -13.35
C GLN A 107 16.64 1.72 -13.17
N GLN A 108 16.34 2.52 -12.14
CA GLN A 108 17.12 3.73 -11.79
C GLN A 108 17.25 4.75 -12.93
N ASN A 109 16.25 4.85 -13.81
CA ASN A 109 16.24 5.86 -14.87
C ASN A 109 15.47 7.11 -14.44
N ALA A 110 15.82 8.25 -15.04
CA ALA A 110 14.97 9.43 -15.09
C ALA A 110 14.23 9.45 -16.44
N ILE A 111 12.95 9.11 -16.43
CA ILE A 111 12.06 9.05 -17.60
C ILE A 111 11.09 10.22 -17.50
N THR A 112 11.47 11.37 -18.08
CA THR A 112 10.81 12.65 -17.76
C THR A 112 10.38 13.43 -18.99
N ALA A 113 9.23 14.11 -18.95
CA ALA A 113 8.78 15.01 -20.01
C ALA A 113 8.69 14.36 -21.41
N ASN A 114 8.40 13.06 -21.48
CA ASN A 114 8.18 12.38 -22.76
C ASN A 114 6.70 12.42 -23.14
N THR A 115 6.41 12.36 -24.44
CA THR A 115 5.04 12.51 -24.95
C THR A 115 4.70 11.40 -25.94
N ALA A 116 3.53 10.79 -25.81
CA ALA A 116 2.94 9.91 -26.81
C ALA A 116 1.61 10.48 -27.30
N SER A 117 1.35 10.46 -28.60
CA SER A 117 0.02 10.79 -29.13
C SER A 117 -1.01 9.70 -28.83
N GLY A 118 -0.56 8.45 -28.71
CA GLY A 118 -1.31 7.30 -28.24
C GLY A 118 -1.11 7.11 -26.74
N ASP A 119 -0.55 5.97 -26.33
CA ASP A 119 -0.49 5.58 -24.91
C ASP A 119 0.95 5.45 -24.40
N GLY A 120 1.12 5.50 -23.07
CA GLY A 120 2.40 5.32 -22.39
C GLY A 120 3.37 6.47 -22.67
N GLY A 121 3.15 7.62 -22.04
CA GLY A 121 4.00 8.80 -22.24
C GLY A 121 5.43 8.51 -21.81
N GLY A 122 5.59 7.97 -20.60
CA GLY A 122 6.88 7.49 -20.07
C GLY A 122 7.21 6.09 -20.58
N VAL A 123 6.43 5.09 -20.18
CA VAL A 123 6.64 3.67 -20.50
C VAL A 123 5.34 3.03 -20.99
N HIS A 124 5.40 2.33 -22.12
CA HIS A 124 4.33 1.48 -22.60
C HIS A 124 4.77 0.01 -22.62
N CYS A 125 3.98 -0.87 -22.02
CA CYS A 125 4.12 -2.31 -22.01
C CYS A 125 2.91 -2.96 -22.69
N SER A 126 3.12 -3.68 -23.79
CA SER A 126 2.07 -4.35 -24.56
C SER A 126 2.49 -5.78 -24.89
N GLU A 127 1.78 -6.79 -24.40
CA GLU A 127 2.21 -8.20 -24.53
C GLU A 127 3.67 -8.38 -24.03
N SER A 128 4.05 -7.62 -23.00
CA SER A 128 5.42 -7.51 -22.51
C SER A 128 5.40 -7.23 -21.02
N SER A 129 6.20 -7.95 -20.23
CA SER A 129 6.20 -7.82 -18.76
C SER A 129 7.56 -7.32 -18.25
N PRO A 130 7.95 -6.06 -18.54
CA PRO A 130 9.19 -5.51 -18.03
C PRO A 130 9.17 -5.36 -16.50
N THR A 131 10.33 -5.46 -15.88
CA THR A 131 10.50 -5.04 -14.48
C THR A 131 10.81 -3.54 -14.46
N ILE A 132 9.95 -2.75 -13.81
CA ILE A 132 10.07 -1.29 -13.69
C ILE A 132 10.34 -0.95 -12.23
N GLU A 133 11.60 -0.67 -11.88
CA GLU A 133 12.01 -0.49 -10.49
C GLU A 133 12.88 0.75 -10.22
N GLY A 134 12.57 1.50 -9.17
CA GLY A 134 13.46 2.56 -8.67
C GLY A 134 13.65 3.72 -9.66
N ASN A 135 12.72 3.93 -10.58
CA ASN A 135 12.78 4.99 -11.58
C ASN A 135 12.10 6.27 -11.08
N THR A 136 12.52 7.40 -11.63
CA THR A 136 11.75 8.66 -11.60
C THR A 136 11.00 8.79 -12.93
N ILE A 137 9.68 8.73 -12.88
CA ILE A 137 8.78 8.81 -14.05
C ILE A 137 7.91 10.05 -13.86
N SER A 138 8.29 11.17 -14.47
CA SER A 138 7.60 12.44 -14.22
C SER A 138 7.30 13.27 -15.45
N ASP A 139 6.26 14.10 -15.36
CA ASP A 139 5.91 15.10 -16.39
C ASP A 139 5.66 14.49 -17.78
N ASN A 140 5.39 13.19 -17.87
CA ASN A 140 5.13 12.52 -19.12
C ASN A 140 3.64 12.66 -19.50
N SER A 141 3.34 12.67 -20.80
CA SER A 141 1.99 12.92 -21.31
C SER A 141 1.58 11.90 -22.37
N ALA A 142 0.33 11.41 -22.29
CA ALA A 142 -0.25 10.52 -23.27
C ALA A 142 -1.79 10.58 -23.28
N GLY A 143 -2.43 9.83 -24.18
CA GLY A 143 -3.87 9.53 -24.14
C GLY A 143 -4.23 8.68 -22.92
N ASN A 144 -3.57 7.54 -22.73
CA ASN A 144 -3.66 6.71 -21.52
C ASN A 144 -2.26 6.42 -20.97
N GLY A 145 -2.12 6.27 -19.66
CA GLY A 145 -0.85 5.91 -19.04
C GLY A 145 0.21 6.98 -19.25
N GLY A 146 -0.03 8.20 -18.74
CA GLY A 146 0.92 9.31 -18.88
C GLY A 146 2.32 8.90 -18.43
N GLY A 147 2.43 8.32 -17.24
CA GLY A 147 3.64 7.68 -16.72
C GLY A 147 3.85 6.29 -17.30
N ILE A 148 2.99 5.33 -16.92
CA ILE A 148 3.09 3.92 -17.32
C ILE A 148 1.76 3.43 -17.88
N TYR A 149 1.81 2.75 -19.03
CA TYR A 149 0.68 2.03 -19.60
C TYR A 149 0.99 0.54 -19.72
N CYS A 150 0.14 -0.31 -19.17
CA CYS A 150 0.19 -1.77 -19.28
C CYS A 150 -1.06 -2.28 -20.01
N THR A 151 -0.86 -3.06 -21.06
CA THR A 151 -1.96 -3.65 -21.83
C THR A 151 -1.65 -5.04 -22.37
N MET A 152 -2.68 -5.72 -22.91
CA MET A 152 -2.55 -7.03 -23.56
C MET A 152 -1.80 -8.05 -22.70
N GLN A 153 -2.32 -8.33 -21.50
CA GLN A 153 -1.79 -9.33 -20.56
C GLN A 153 -0.36 -9.05 -20.05
N SER A 154 0.06 -7.79 -20.04
CA SER A 154 1.35 -7.36 -19.48
C SER A 154 1.34 -7.36 -17.95
N SER A 155 1.90 -8.39 -17.31
CA SER A 155 1.98 -8.52 -15.84
C SER A 155 3.30 -7.95 -15.30
N ALA A 156 3.60 -6.69 -15.64
CA ALA A 156 4.84 -6.02 -15.27
C ALA A 156 4.94 -5.78 -13.75
N PRO A 157 6.06 -6.14 -13.08
CA PRO A 157 6.33 -5.66 -11.73
C PRO A 157 6.71 -4.18 -11.75
N ILE A 158 5.96 -3.35 -11.02
CA ILE A 158 6.16 -1.89 -10.90
C ILE A 158 6.44 -1.58 -9.44
N MET A 159 7.72 -1.36 -9.10
CA MET A 159 8.16 -1.34 -7.71
C MET A 159 9.03 -0.12 -7.37
N ALA A 160 8.81 0.50 -6.22
CA ALA A 160 9.72 1.53 -5.68
C ALA A 160 9.98 2.73 -6.64
N ASN A 161 9.03 3.07 -7.51
CA ASN A 161 9.17 4.19 -8.44
C ASN A 161 8.57 5.47 -7.86
N ALA A 162 9.12 6.62 -8.26
CA ALA A 162 8.50 7.92 -8.10
C ALA A 162 7.76 8.28 -9.40
N ILE A 163 6.42 8.22 -9.38
CA ILE A 163 5.54 8.45 -10.54
C ILE A 163 4.76 9.74 -10.29
N THR A 164 5.25 10.84 -10.84
CA THR A 164 4.81 12.18 -10.40
C THR A 164 4.45 13.13 -11.54
N SER A 165 3.40 13.93 -11.35
CA SER A 165 3.03 15.01 -12.30
C SER A 165 2.83 14.55 -13.75
N ASN A 166 2.48 13.29 -13.97
CA ASN A 166 2.19 12.80 -15.31
C ASN A 166 0.76 13.19 -15.72
N TRP A 167 0.54 13.30 -17.02
CA TRP A 167 -0.72 13.71 -17.61
C TRP A 167 -1.32 12.63 -18.52
N ALA A 168 -2.61 12.34 -18.39
CA ALA A 168 -3.34 11.54 -19.36
C ALA A 168 -4.65 12.19 -19.78
N ASP A 169 -4.89 12.28 -21.09
CA ASP A 169 -6.15 12.85 -21.61
C ASP A 169 -7.37 11.97 -21.26
N SER A 170 -7.18 10.67 -21.07
CA SER A 170 -8.26 9.69 -20.84
C SER A 170 -8.15 8.94 -19.52
N SER A 171 -7.12 8.12 -19.31
CA SER A 171 -7.05 7.22 -18.14
C SER A 171 -5.64 7.05 -17.59
N GLY A 172 -5.54 6.87 -16.26
CA GLY A 172 -4.35 6.39 -15.57
C GLY A 172 -3.14 7.26 -15.82
N ALA A 173 -3.20 8.52 -15.41
CA ALA A 173 -2.11 9.47 -15.64
C ALA A 173 -0.79 9.00 -15.03
N GLY A 174 -0.81 8.46 -13.81
CA GLY A 174 0.31 7.73 -13.23
C GLY A 174 0.49 6.36 -13.88
N ILE A 175 -0.45 5.45 -13.64
CA ILE A 175 -0.45 4.08 -14.15
C ILE A 175 -1.81 3.73 -14.74
N CYS A 176 -1.85 3.18 -15.95
CA CYS A 176 -3.06 2.65 -16.57
C CYS A 176 -2.88 1.16 -16.89
N CYS A 177 -3.80 0.32 -16.44
CA CYS A 177 -3.83 -1.13 -16.64
C CYS A 177 -5.11 -1.51 -17.41
N ILE A 178 -4.96 -1.98 -18.64
CA ILE A 178 -6.07 -2.42 -19.50
C ILE A 178 -5.87 -3.88 -19.89
N SER A 179 -6.79 -4.78 -19.51
CA SER A 179 -6.61 -6.23 -19.66
C SER A 179 -5.23 -6.73 -19.22
N SER A 180 -4.73 -6.20 -18.10
CA SER A 180 -3.43 -6.53 -17.54
C SER A 180 -3.45 -6.42 -16.01
N SER A 181 -2.71 -7.31 -15.33
CA SER A 181 -2.72 -7.39 -13.86
C SER A 181 -1.29 -7.31 -13.32
N PRO A 182 -0.62 -6.14 -13.43
CA PRO A 182 0.71 -5.94 -12.85
C PRO A 182 0.71 -6.03 -11.32
N THR A 183 1.89 -6.19 -10.73
CA THR A 183 2.09 -5.91 -9.30
C THR A 183 2.60 -4.47 -9.16
N ILE A 184 1.93 -3.68 -8.33
CA ILE A 184 2.20 -2.25 -8.12
C ILE A 184 2.52 -2.08 -6.64
N GLU A 185 3.81 -2.02 -6.32
CA GLU A 185 4.28 -2.10 -4.93
C GLU A 185 5.22 -0.96 -4.53
N ARG A 186 4.96 -0.35 -3.37
CA ARG A 186 5.87 0.63 -2.74
C ARG A 186 6.23 1.81 -3.64
N ASN A 187 5.32 2.23 -4.52
CA ASN A 187 5.51 3.39 -5.37
C ASN A 187 5.01 4.66 -4.69
N SER A 188 5.60 5.80 -5.04
CA SER A 188 5.11 7.14 -4.73
C SER A 188 4.41 7.71 -5.96
N ILE A 189 3.08 7.76 -5.95
CA ILE A 189 2.23 8.18 -7.08
C ILE A 189 1.57 9.51 -6.73
N VAL A 190 2.19 10.62 -7.16
CA VAL A 190 1.87 11.95 -6.62
C VAL A 190 1.58 12.98 -7.69
N GLY A 191 0.49 13.73 -7.53
CA GLY A 191 0.20 14.90 -8.37
C GLY A 191 -0.10 14.57 -9.84
N ASN A 192 -0.46 13.33 -10.16
CA ASN A 192 -0.79 12.96 -11.54
C ASN A 192 -2.19 13.48 -11.89
N ASN A 193 -2.39 13.88 -13.14
CA ASN A 193 -3.63 14.47 -13.61
C ASN A 193 -4.18 13.75 -14.84
N GLY A 194 -5.43 13.31 -14.79
CA GLY A 194 -6.08 12.76 -15.97
C GLY A 194 -7.58 12.80 -15.91
N TYR A 195 -8.25 12.16 -16.86
CA TYR A 195 -9.72 12.15 -16.88
C TYR A 195 -10.31 11.07 -15.96
N ARG A 196 -9.68 9.90 -15.88
CA ARG A 196 -10.07 8.74 -15.04
C ARG A 196 -8.86 8.14 -14.32
N GLY A 197 -9.03 7.70 -13.08
CA GLY A 197 -8.00 6.91 -12.38
C GLY A 197 -6.65 7.61 -12.32
N ALA A 198 -6.57 8.92 -12.00
CA ALA A 198 -5.35 9.69 -12.27
C ALA A 198 -4.09 9.11 -11.60
N GLY A 199 -4.19 8.55 -10.39
CA GLY A 199 -3.14 7.71 -9.84
C GLY A 199 -3.02 6.39 -10.60
N ILE A 200 -4.04 5.53 -10.47
CA ILE A 200 -4.12 4.20 -11.11
C ILE A 200 -5.52 3.98 -11.73
N ASP A 201 -5.59 3.60 -13.01
CA ASP A 201 -6.81 3.08 -13.66
C ASP A 201 -6.68 1.58 -13.92
N CYS A 202 -7.66 0.79 -13.44
CA CYS A 202 -7.79 -0.65 -13.68
C CYS A 202 -9.05 -0.89 -14.52
N HIS A 203 -8.87 -1.39 -15.73
CA HIS A 203 -9.92 -1.47 -16.74
C HIS A 203 -9.87 -2.79 -17.53
N ASP A 204 -11.04 -3.27 -18.01
CA ASP A 204 -11.19 -4.47 -18.84
C ASP A 204 -10.59 -5.73 -18.22
N HIS A 205 -11.17 -6.23 -17.13
CA HIS A 205 -10.71 -7.43 -16.41
C HIS A 205 -9.27 -7.33 -15.85
N SER A 206 -8.87 -6.13 -15.43
CA SER A 206 -7.56 -5.90 -14.81
C SER A 206 -7.65 -6.05 -13.29
N SER A 207 -6.90 -6.98 -12.72
CA SER A 207 -6.90 -7.24 -11.28
C SER A 207 -5.49 -7.20 -10.70
N PRO A 208 -4.80 -6.03 -10.76
CA PRO A 208 -3.47 -5.88 -10.17
C PRO A 208 -3.48 -6.04 -8.65
N LEU A 209 -2.31 -6.37 -8.10
CA LEU A 209 -2.00 -6.18 -6.68
C LEU A 209 -1.48 -4.77 -6.49
N ILE A 210 -2.17 -3.95 -5.70
CA ILE A 210 -1.80 -2.58 -5.39
C ILE A 210 -1.45 -2.53 -3.90
N HIS A 211 -0.15 -2.59 -3.58
CA HIS A 211 0.32 -2.82 -2.22
C HIS A 211 1.38 -1.80 -1.74
N GLY A 212 1.22 -1.25 -0.54
CA GLY A 212 2.28 -0.45 0.09
C GLY A 212 2.56 0.90 -0.61
N ASN A 213 1.67 1.39 -1.47
CA ASN A 213 1.90 2.62 -2.24
C ASN A 213 1.45 3.87 -1.48
N THR A 214 2.09 5.00 -1.78
CA THR A 214 1.61 6.33 -1.38
C THR A 214 1.00 7.01 -2.59
N MET A 215 -0.27 7.42 -2.49
CA MET A 215 -1.03 8.08 -3.55
C MET A 215 -1.57 9.41 -3.06
N THR A 216 -0.93 10.51 -3.46
CA THR A 216 -1.22 11.83 -2.89
C THR A 216 -1.45 12.89 -3.95
N GLY A 217 -2.49 13.72 -3.78
CA GLY A 217 -2.70 14.91 -4.62
C GLY A 217 -2.99 14.60 -6.09
N ASN A 218 -3.40 13.37 -6.44
CA ASN A 218 -3.79 13.04 -7.81
C ASN A 218 -5.16 13.64 -8.11
N ALA A 219 -5.36 14.09 -9.34
CA ALA A 219 -6.58 14.80 -9.73
C ALA A 219 -7.21 14.19 -10.98
N ALA A 220 -8.49 13.83 -10.90
CA ALA A 220 -9.25 13.27 -12.02
C ALA A 220 -10.66 13.82 -12.13
N SER A 221 -11.36 13.54 -13.24
CA SER A 221 -12.82 13.73 -13.26
C SER A 221 -13.54 12.61 -12.50
N TRP A 222 -12.98 11.41 -12.48
CA TRP A 222 -13.52 10.20 -11.85
C TRP A 222 -12.39 9.37 -11.26
N GLY A 223 -12.56 8.86 -10.03
CA GLY A 223 -11.58 7.98 -9.37
C GLY A 223 -10.19 8.60 -9.29
N ALA A 224 -9.97 9.60 -8.42
CA ALA A 224 -8.73 10.38 -8.53
C ALA A 224 -7.47 9.60 -8.13
N ALA A 225 -7.49 8.85 -7.03
CA ALA A 225 -6.37 7.97 -6.69
C ALA A 225 -6.43 6.65 -7.48
N ILE A 226 -7.55 5.93 -7.37
CA ILE A 226 -7.74 4.63 -8.02
C ILE A 226 -9.12 4.57 -8.66
N GLU A 227 -9.20 4.17 -9.93
CA GLU A 227 -10.45 3.75 -10.58
C GLU A 227 -10.39 2.27 -10.95
N CYS A 228 -11.44 1.53 -10.60
CA CYS A 228 -11.64 0.11 -10.94
C CYS A 228 -12.92 -0.01 -11.76
N ARG A 229 -12.83 -0.54 -12.97
CA ARG A 229 -14.00 -0.68 -13.85
C ARG A 229 -13.98 -1.89 -14.77
N GLU A 230 -15.17 -2.28 -15.21
CA GLU A 230 -15.38 -3.29 -16.26
C GLU A 230 -14.81 -4.65 -15.83
N TYR A 231 -15.41 -5.20 -14.78
CA TYR A 231 -15.03 -6.49 -14.17
C TYR A 231 -13.61 -6.56 -13.59
N SER A 232 -13.00 -5.39 -13.34
CA SER A 232 -11.70 -5.28 -12.67
C SER A 232 -11.84 -5.43 -11.17
N SER A 233 -11.02 -6.31 -10.57
CA SER A 233 -11.09 -6.66 -9.16
C SER A 233 -9.70 -6.68 -8.51
N PRO A 234 -9.01 -5.54 -8.43
CA PRO A 234 -7.70 -5.48 -7.79
C PRO A 234 -7.78 -5.74 -6.29
N THR A 235 -6.66 -6.18 -5.74
CA THR A 235 -6.44 -6.18 -4.29
C THR A 235 -5.66 -4.91 -3.93
N VAL A 236 -6.27 -4.04 -3.14
CA VAL A 236 -5.71 -2.76 -2.67
C VAL A 236 -5.37 -2.93 -1.21
N SER A 237 -4.08 -2.96 -0.87
CA SER A 237 -3.67 -3.17 0.52
C SER A 237 -2.49 -2.34 1.01
N HIS A 238 -2.49 -1.95 2.28
CA HIS A 238 -1.36 -1.22 2.89
C HIS A 238 -1.01 0.10 2.16
N ASN A 239 -1.98 0.73 1.49
CA ASN A 239 -1.74 1.98 0.78
C ASN A 239 -2.14 3.17 1.65
N ALA A 240 -1.39 4.27 1.49
CA ALA A 240 -1.78 5.60 1.93
C ALA A 240 -2.40 6.36 0.74
N ILE A 241 -3.69 6.65 0.81
CA ILE A 241 -4.47 7.32 -0.24
C ILE A 241 -4.97 8.64 0.33
N ALA A 242 -4.28 9.73 0.00
CA ALA A 242 -4.48 11.02 0.66
C ALA A 242 -4.65 12.19 -0.31
N GLU A 243 -5.48 13.18 0.04
CA GLU A 243 -5.54 14.47 -0.67
C GLU A 243 -5.86 14.37 -2.18
N ASN A 244 -6.47 13.28 -2.64
CA ASN A 244 -6.80 13.11 -4.06
C ASN A 244 -8.14 13.79 -4.38
N VAL A 245 -8.23 14.40 -5.56
CA VAL A 245 -9.36 15.27 -5.93
C VAL A 245 -10.04 14.75 -7.20
N ALA A 246 -11.27 14.23 -7.06
CA ALA A 246 -12.15 13.93 -8.18
C ALA A 246 -13.10 15.11 -8.43
N TYR A 247 -13.18 15.62 -9.65
CA TYR A 247 -14.12 16.70 -9.99
C TYR A 247 -15.59 16.22 -10.01
N ASN A 248 -15.84 14.93 -10.19
CA ASN A 248 -17.17 14.32 -10.05
C ASN A 248 -17.18 13.33 -8.88
N CYS A 249 -16.80 12.07 -9.08
CA CYS A 249 -16.99 11.03 -8.06
C CYS A 249 -15.73 10.23 -7.76
N GLY A 250 -15.64 9.70 -6.53
CA GLY A 250 -14.56 8.83 -6.07
C GLY A 250 -13.25 9.57 -5.89
N GLY A 251 -13.12 10.38 -4.83
CA GLY A 251 -11.89 11.11 -4.54
C GLY A 251 -10.72 10.15 -4.31
N GLY A 252 -10.86 9.23 -3.35
CA GLY A 252 -9.90 8.16 -3.13
C GLY A 252 -10.05 7.05 -4.17
N ILE A 253 -11.08 6.24 -4.02
CA ILE A 253 -11.30 5.03 -4.83
C ILE A 253 -12.66 5.09 -5.53
N MET A 254 -12.71 4.76 -6.82
CA MET A 254 -13.95 4.57 -7.56
C MET A 254 -14.06 3.14 -8.08
N CYS A 255 -15.23 2.53 -7.91
CA CYS A 255 -15.56 1.19 -8.42
C CYS A 255 -16.82 1.27 -9.27
N ARG A 256 -16.77 0.82 -10.52
CA ARG A 256 -17.93 0.87 -11.44
C ARG A 256 -18.00 -0.31 -12.40
N SER A 257 -19.19 -0.58 -12.93
CA SER A 257 -19.41 -1.59 -13.97
C SER A 257 -18.91 -2.98 -13.57
N TYR A 258 -19.53 -3.55 -12.53
CA TYR A 258 -19.22 -4.89 -12.02
C TYR A 258 -17.79 -5.05 -11.47
N ALA A 259 -17.15 -3.95 -11.05
CA ALA A 259 -15.86 -4.01 -10.37
C ALA A 259 -16.04 -4.56 -8.95
N SER A 260 -15.12 -5.41 -8.51
CA SER A 260 -15.19 -6.00 -7.17
C SER A 260 -13.84 -6.02 -6.44
N PRO A 261 -13.24 -4.85 -6.16
CA PRO A 261 -11.97 -4.81 -5.46
C PRO A 261 -12.08 -5.23 -4.00
N THR A 262 -10.98 -5.79 -3.48
CA THR A 262 -10.78 -6.01 -2.05
C THR A 262 -9.84 -4.93 -1.53
N VAL A 263 -10.29 -4.19 -0.52
CA VAL A 263 -9.58 -3.04 0.06
C VAL A 263 -9.29 -3.36 1.53
N ILE A 264 -8.02 -3.58 1.87
CA ILE A 264 -7.61 -4.03 3.22
C ILE A 264 -6.38 -3.34 3.76
N TRP A 265 -6.37 -2.92 5.03
CA TRP A 265 -5.25 -2.25 5.68
C TRP A 265 -4.82 -0.96 5.00
N ASN A 266 -5.76 -0.17 4.45
CA ASN A 266 -5.44 1.11 3.83
C ASN A 266 -5.82 2.28 4.74
N THR A 267 -5.11 3.38 4.56
CA THR A 267 -5.49 4.70 5.08
C THR A 267 -5.99 5.54 3.93
N ILE A 268 -7.29 5.85 3.93
CA ILE A 268 -7.98 6.65 2.92
C ILE A 268 -8.43 7.95 3.59
N ILE A 269 -7.66 9.02 3.42
CA ILE A 269 -7.82 10.24 4.21
C ILE A 269 -7.84 11.51 3.36
N GLU A 270 -8.64 12.51 3.74
CA GLU A 270 -8.61 13.85 3.10
C GLU A 270 -8.83 13.85 1.57
N ASN A 271 -9.48 12.83 1.02
CA ASN A 271 -9.81 12.80 -0.40
C ASN A 271 -11.12 13.56 -0.66
N HIS A 272 -11.19 14.24 -1.80
CA HIS A 272 -12.31 15.11 -2.15
C HIS A 272 -12.96 14.69 -3.47
N ALA A 273 -14.29 14.56 -3.48
CA ALA A 273 -15.12 14.37 -4.66
C ALA A 273 -16.08 15.53 -4.84
N GLY A 274 -16.17 16.07 -6.06
CA GLY A 274 -17.08 17.16 -6.42
C GLY A 274 -18.57 16.80 -6.47
N ASP A 275 -18.91 15.52 -6.32
CA ASP A 275 -20.27 15.00 -6.20
C ASP A 275 -20.38 13.91 -5.13
N ARG A 276 -19.79 12.71 -5.35
CA ARG A 276 -20.02 11.56 -4.46
C ARG A 276 -18.79 10.75 -4.10
N GLY A 277 -18.78 10.20 -2.88
CA GLY A 277 -17.76 9.26 -2.44
C GLY A 277 -16.40 9.94 -2.33
N GLY A 278 -16.24 10.82 -1.34
CA GLY A 278 -14.95 11.46 -1.07
C GLY A 278 -13.84 10.43 -0.89
N GLY A 279 -14.05 9.48 0.01
CA GLY A 279 -13.14 8.35 0.21
C GLY A 279 -13.34 7.28 -0.87
N MET A 280 -14.58 6.82 -1.05
CA MET A 280 -14.91 5.74 -1.97
C MET A 280 -16.30 5.91 -2.62
N TYR A 281 -16.39 5.64 -3.92
CA TYR A 281 -17.66 5.56 -4.65
C TYR A 281 -17.83 4.21 -5.37
N CYS A 282 -18.97 3.55 -5.18
CA CYS A 282 -19.32 2.30 -5.85
C CYS A 282 -20.63 2.45 -6.64
N GLU A 283 -20.60 2.11 -7.93
CA GLU A 283 -21.77 2.19 -8.81
C GLU A 283 -21.88 1.04 -9.84
N LEU A 284 -23.04 0.95 -10.49
CA LEU A 284 -23.31 0.04 -11.61
C LEU A 284 -22.99 -1.43 -11.28
N SER A 285 -23.67 -1.97 -10.27
CA SER A 285 -23.57 -3.37 -9.82
C SER A 285 -22.17 -3.80 -9.37
N SER A 286 -21.39 -2.87 -8.81
CA SER A 286 -20.06 -3.15 -8.26
C SER A 286 -20.14 -3.63 -6.82
N SER A 287 -19.21 -4.48 -6.38
CA SER A 287 -19.22 -5.04 -5.01
C SER A 287 -17.86 -4.95 -4.35
N VAL A 288 -17.71 -4.05 -3.38
CA VAL A 288 -16.44 -3.86 -2.67
C VAL A 288 -16.42 -4.57 -1.32
N ILE A 289 -15.24 -5.08 -0.95
CA ILE A 289 -14.94 -5.53 0.41
C ILE A 289 -13.96 -4.53 1.02
N LEU A 290 -14.32 -3.93 2.15
CA LEU A 290 -13.49 -3.07 2.97
C LEU A 290 -13.30 -3.74 4.32
N ASP A 291 -12.11 -4.28 4.56
CA ASP A 291 -11.74 -4.86 5.84
C ASP A 291 -10.56 -4.09 6.43
N ASP A 292 -10.56 -3.80 7.72
CA ASP A 292 -9.38 -3.21 8.38
C ASP A 292 -8.90 -1.93 7.66
N ASN A 293 -9.74 -0.91 7.52
CA ASN A 293 -9.30 0.37 6.92
C ASN A 293 -9.56 1.55 7.86
N THR A 294 -8.80 2.61 7.65
CA THR A 294 -9.16 3.95 8.12
C THR A 294 -9.72 4.74 6.94
N VAL A 295 -10.95 5.22 7.05
CA VAL A 295 -11.60 6.12 6.06
C VAL A 295 -11.97 7.41 6.77
N ALA A 296 -11.09 8.42 6.69
CA ALA A 296 -11.22 9.60 7.53
C ALA A 296 -11.16 10.92 6.77
N LEU A 297 -11.82 11.96 7.26
CA LEU A 297 -11.68 13.34 6.75
C LEU A 297 -11.95 13.49 5.25
N ASN A 298 -12.63 12.53 4.61
CA ASN A 298 -12.91 12.61 3.19
C ASN A 298 -14.17 13.43 2.94
N VAL A 299 -14.23 14.12 1.80
CA VAL A 299 -15.30 15.05 1.48
C VAL A 299 -15.95 14.66 0.16
N GLY A 300 -17.26 14.40 0.17
CA GLY A 300 -18.09 14.27 -1.02
C GLY A 300 -19.03 15.45 -1.08
N ALA A 301 -18.96 16.31 -2.10
CA ALA A 301 -19.69 17.57 -2.11
C ALA A 301 -21.21 17.42 -1.91
N TYR A 302 -21.80 16.33 -2.43
CA TYR A 302 -23.23 16.03 -2.25
C TYR A 302 -23.46 14.80 -1.38
N ARG A 303 -22.84 13.64 -1.67
CA ARG A 303 -23.23 12.36 -1.04
C ARG A 303 -22.05 11.47 -0.65
N GLY A 304 -22.09 10.92 0.56
CA GLY A 304 -21.12 9.92 1.02
C GLY A 304 -19.72 10.51 1.09
N GLY A 305 -19.41 11.22 2.18
CA GLY A 305 -18.06 11.74 2.40
C GLY A 305 -17.04 10.60 2.46
N GLY A 306 -17.31 9.59 3.27
CA GLY A 306 -16.52 8.35 3.35
C GLY A 306 -16.81 7.42 2.18
N ILE A 307 -17.99 6.79 2.17
CA ILE A 307 -18.40 5.77 1.21
C ILE A 307 -19.76 6.15 0.61
N CYS A 308 -19.89 6.05 -0.71
CA CYS A 308 -21.18 6.13 -1.39
C CYS A 308 -21.44 4.87 -2.24
N CYS A 309 -22.55 4.17 -2.00
CA CYS A 309 -22.99 3.01 -2.79
C CYS A 309 -24.27 3.32 -3.58
N TYR A 310 -24.24 3.08 -4.90
CA TYR A 310 -25.34 3.41 -5.79
C TYR A 310 -25.60 2.37 -6.90
N SER A 311 -26.80 2.42 -7.49
CA SER A 311 -27.18 1.66 -8.70
C SER A 311 -26.91 0.14 -8.62
N GLY A 312 -27.41 -0.53 -7.58
CA GLY A 312 -27.30 -1.98 -7.41
C GLY A 312 -25.96 -2.45 -6.86
N SER A 313 -25.16 -1.53 -6.32
CA SER A 313 -23.81 -1.83 -5.81
C SER A 313 -23.81 -2.14 -4.33
N SER A 314 -22.87 -2.98 -3.88
CA SER A 314 -22.74 -3.38 -2.49
C SER A 314 -21.38 -3.06 -1.89
N ALA A 315 -21.37 -2.77 -0.59
CA ALA A 315 -20.15 -2.71 0.22
C ALA A 315 -20.28 -3.61 1.46
N LEU A 316 -19.31 -4.49 1.66
CA LEU A 316 -19.09 -5.18 2.93
C LEU A 316 -17.98 -4.46 3.68
N VAL A 317 -18.29 -3.92 4.85
CA VAL A 317 -17.38 -3.10 5.66
C VAL A 317 -17.17 -3.77 7.01
N ARG A 318 -15.93 -4.12 7.35
CA ARG A 318 -15.58 -4.76 8.63
C ARG A 318 -14.32 -4.16 9.22
N TYR A 319 -14.21 -4.15 10.55
CA TYR A 319 -13.01 -3.67 11.26
C TYR A 319 -12.53 -2.32 10.74
N THR A 320 -13.46 -1.44 10.36
CA THR A 320 -13.12 -0.19 9.67
C THR A 320 -13.51 0.97 10.56
N THR A 321 -12.63 1.95 10.67
CA THR A 321 -12.93 3.23 11.31
C THR A 321 -13.26 4.24 10.22
N LEU A 322 -14.52 4.67 10.18
CA LEU A 322 -14.99 5.81 9.39
C LEU A 322 -15.17 7.00 10.33
N THR A 323 -14.48 8.12 10.07
CA THR A 323 -14.56 9.26 10.97
C THR A 323 -14.24 10.61 10.34
N GLY A 324 -14.95 11.66 10.74
CA GLY A 324 -14.64 13.02 10.30
C GLY A 324 -14.90 13.30 8.81
N ASN A 325 -15.54 12.39 8.09
CA ASN A 325 -15.92 12.57 6.69
C ASN A 325 -17.14 13.50 6.58
N ALA A 326 -17.25 14.19 5.45
CA ALA A 326 -18.27 15.21 5.24
C ALA A 326 -18.95 15.11 3.86
N ALA A 327 -20.27 15.32 3.85
CA ALA A 327 -21.07 15.51 2.64
C ALA A 327 -22.31 16.38 2.93
N GLU A 328 -23.18 16.64 1.94
CA GLU A 328 -24.53 17.19 2.20
C GLU A 328 -25.50 16.10 2.71
N GLU A 329 -25.34 14.87 2.24
CA GLU A 329 -26.14 13.68 2.58
C GLU A 329 -25.19 12.50 2.92
N GLY A 330 -25.32 11.92 4.11
CA GLY A 330 -24.48 10.80 4.60
C GLY A 330 -22.98 11.13 4.65
N GLY A 331 -22.51 11.69 5.76
CA GLY A 331 -21.10 12.03 5.97
C GLY A 331 -20.18 10.82 5.86
N ALA A 332 -20.42 9.77 6.64
CA ALA A 332 -19.60 8.55 6.56
C ALA A 332 -20.08 7.64 5.42
N ILE A 333 -21.38 7.30 5.40
CA ILE A 333 -21.96 6.35 4.44
C ILE A 333 -23.24 6.92 3.83
N TYR A 334 -23.32 6.89 2.50
CA TYR A 334 -24.56 7.09 1.74
C TYR A 334 -24.88 5.86 0.90
N CYS A 335 -26.10 5.32 1.01
CA CYS A 335 -26.53 4.14 0.24
C CYS A 335 -27.89 4.38 -0.41
N ALA A 336 -27.98 4.29 -1.74
CA ALA A 336 -29.24 4.50 -2.45
C ALA A 336 -29.32 3.78 -3.81
N GLY A 337 -30.51 3.72 -4.40
CA GLY A 337 -30.77 3.04 -5.66
C GLY A 337 -31.13 1.57 -5.47
N SER A 338 -32.07 1.08 -6.28
CA SER A 338 -32.63 -0.27 -6.15
C SER A 338 -31.54 -1.34 -6.17
N GLY A 339 -31.49 -2.15 -5.11
CA GLY A 339 -30.54 -3.25 -4.97
C GLY A 339 -29.17 -2.84 -4.43
N SER A 340 -28.95 -1.56 -4.12
CA SER A 340 -27.73 -1.13 -3.43
C SER A 340 -27.78 -1.51 -1.95
N SER A 341 -26.66 -1.93 -1.39
CA SER A 341 -26.58 -2.31 0.02
C SER A 341 -25.23 -2.00 0.66
N VAL A 342 -25.24 -1.70 1.96
CA VAL A 342 -24.02 -1.70 2.78
C VAL A 342 -24.26 -2.62 3.97
N THR A 343 -23.29 -3.49 4.25
CA THR A 343 -23.27 -4.30 5.47
C THR A 343 -22.05 -3.91 6.27
N LEU A 344 -22.26 -3.47 7.51
CA LEU A 344 -21.23 -2.96 8.41
C LEU A 344 -21.15 -3.87 9.65
N ALA A 345 -19.95 -4.32 10.01
CA ALA A 345 -19.72 -5.09 11.23
C ALA A 345 -18.41 -4.74 11.93
N ASN A 346 -18.33 -4.85 13.26
CA ASN A 346 -17.10 -4.63 14.03
C ASN A 346 -16.40 -3.31 13.70
N SER A 347 -17.16 -2.26 13.40
CA SER A 347 -16.64 -1.01 12.83
C SER A 347 -17.01 0.18 13.70
N ILE A 348 -16.35 1.31 13.48
CA ILE A 348 -16.65 2.58 14.14
C ILE A 348 -17.05 3.59 13.07
N VAL A 349 -18.16 4.30 13.28
CA VAL A 349 -18.67 5.38 12.41
C VAL A 349 -18.96 6.58 13.31
N TRP A 350 -18.07 7.58 13.29
CA TRP A 350 -18.05 8.60 14.32
C TRP A 350 -17.56 9.96 13.85
N ALA A 351 -18.28 11.01 14.26
CA ALA A 351 -17.95 12.41 14.00
C ALA A 351 -17.98 12.76 12.50
N ASP A 352 -18.84 12.09 11.74
CA ASP A 352 -19.10 12.41 10.34
C ASP A 352 -20.25 13.43 10.19
N SER A 353 -20.22 14.25 9.13
CA SER A 353 -21.16 15.36 8.94
C SER A 353 -21.92 15.27 7.61
N PRO A 354 -23.25 15.52 7.59
CA PRO A 354 -24.10 15.87 8.73
C PRO A 354 -24.53 14.67 9.58
N SER A 355 -24.33 13.46 9.07
CA SER A 355 -24.79 12.21 9.67
C SER A 355 -23.81 11.08 9.39
N GLU A 356 -23.77 10.09 10.28
CA GLU A 356 -22.93 8.91 10.11
C GLU A 356 -23.37 8.06 8.91
N ILE A 357 -24.67 7.78 8.83
CA ILE A 357 -25.24 6.90 7.81
C ILE A 357 -26.52 7.53 7.28
N GLU A 358 -26.63 7.58 5.95
CA GLU A 358 -27.86 7.97 5.26
C GLU A 358 -28.28 6.92 4.22
N VAL A 359 -29.56 6.54 4.28
CA VAL A 359 -30.17 5.56 3.36
C VAL A 359 -31.17 6.27 2.46
N GLY A 360 -30.78 6.47 1.21
CA GLY A 360 -31.66 7.01 0.18
C GLY A 360 -32.60 5.96 -0.41
N TYR A 361 -33.47 6.41 -1.32
CA TYR A 361 -34.52 5.57 -1.89
C TYR A 361 -33.96 4.30 -2.56
N GLY A 362 -34.46 3.14 -2.14
CA GLY A 362 -34.11 1.83 -2.69
C GLY A 362 -32.80 1.23 -2.19
N GLY A 363 -32.04 1.96 -1.37
CA GLY A 363 -30.84 1.44 -0.69
C GLY A 363 -31.19 0.69 0.60
N SER A 364 -30.21 -0.04 1.13
CA SER A 364 -30.30 -0.69 2.44
C SER A 364 -28.96 -0.65 3.16
N VAL A 365 -29.01 -0.50 4.49
CA VAL A 365 -27.81 -0.56 5.34
C VAL A 365 -28.12 -1.43 6.55
N ALA A 366 -27.31 -2.46 6.76
CA ALA A 366 -27.37 -3.33 7.92
C ALA A 366 -26.09 -3.16 8.75
N VAL A 367 -26.23 -2.96 10.05
CA VAL A 367 -25.11 -2.72 10.97
C VAL A 367 -25.22 -3.66 12.16
N THR A 368 -24.13 -4.31 12.54
CA THR A 368 -24.05 -5.18 13.73
C THR A 368 -22.71 -4.99 14.43
N TYR A 369 -22.66 -5.15 15.75
CA TYR A 369 -21.44 -5.08 16.55
C TYR A 369 -20.56 -3.87 16.19
N SER A 370 -21.17 -2.70 15.99
CA SER A 370 -20.47 -1.49 15.56
C SER A 370 -20.86 -0.31 16.43
N ASP A 371 -19.95 0.65 16.57
CA ASP A 371 -20.19 1.91 17.25
C ASP A 371 -20.58 2.97 16.23
N VAL A 372 -21.77 3.54 16.37
CA VAL A 372 -22.33 4.53 15.44
C VAL A 372 -22.85 5.72 16.21
N GLN A 373 -22.30 6.91 15.96
CA GLN A 373 -22.75 8.13 16.62
C GLN A 373 -24.24 8.41 16.35
N GLY A 374 -25.01 8.64 17.41
CA GLY A 374 -26.46 8.80 17.34
C GLY A 374 -27.25 7.50 17.24
N GLY A 375 -26.55 6.36 17.21
CA GLY A 375 -27.08 5.00 17.26
C GLY A 375 -27.58 4.46 15.93
N TRP A 376 -27.53 3.14 15.78
CA TRP A 376 -28.12 2.42 14.64
C TRP A 376 -28.73 1.07 15.07
N PRO A 377 -29.92 0.68 14.57
CA PRO A 377 -30.53 -0.60 14.92
C PRO A 377 -29.68 -1.79 14.45
N GLY A 378 -29.44 -2.73 15.36
CA GLY A 378 -28.70 -3.96 15.08
C GLY A 378 -28.23 -4.65 16.35
N GLU A 379 -27.86 -5.92 16.24
CA GLU A 379 -27.30 -6.68 17.35
C GLU A 379 -25.90 -6.15 17.69
N GLY A 380 -25.61 -5.96 18.98
CA GLY A 380 -24.27 -5.57 19.45
C GLY A 380 -23.85 -4.13 19.15
N ASN A 381 -24.69 -3.30 18.52
CA ASN A 381 -24.34 -1.92 18.23
C ASN A 381 -24.34 -1.05 19.50
N ILE A 382 -23.42 -0.11 19.54
CA ILE A 382 -23.30 0.90 20.61
C ILE A 382 -23.31 2.31 20.02
N ASP A 383 -23.49 3.30 20.91
CA ASP A 383 -23.43 4.74 20.61
C ASP A 383 -22.72 5.41 21.80
N ALA A 384 -21.40 5.42 21.76
CA ALA A 384 -20.58 5.99 22.82
C ALA A 384 -19.29 6.51 22.23
N ASP A 385 -18.75 7.60 22.78
CA ASP A 385 -17.48 8.17 22.29
C ASP A 385 -16.39 7.08 22.22
N PRO A 386 -15.79 6.79 21.03
CA PRO A 386 -14.75 5.80 20.87
C PRO A 386 -13.50 6.10 21.69
N LEU A 387 -13.34 7.33 22.19
CA LEU A 387 -12.16 7.80 22.91
C LEU A 387 -10.89 7.56 22.09
N PHE A 388 -10.89 8.07 20.86
CA PHE A 388 -9.71 8.01 20.02
C PHE A 388 -8.52 8.73 20.67
N VAL A 389 -7.33 8.13 20.53
CA VAL A 389 -6.06 8.69 20.98
C VAL A 389 -5.02 8.60 19.88
N VAL A 390 -4.11 9.56 19.89
CA VAL A 390 -2.97 9.58 18.97
C VAL A 390 -2.00 8.47 19.35
N GLY A 391 -1.71 7.60 18.39
CA GLY A 391 -0.69 6.56 18.49
C GLY A 391 0.36 6.69 17.40
N PHE A 392 1.12 5.62 17.16
CA PHE A 392 2.17 5.64 16.15
C PHE A 392 1.56 5.71 14.74
N GLY A 393 1.72 6.86 14.08
CA GLY A 393 1.36 7.06 12.68
C GLY A 393 -0.14 7.25 12.39
N SER A 394 -1.00 7.37 13.42
CA SER A 394 -2.43 7.61 13.24
C SER A 394 -3.09 8.16 14.51
N ASP A 395 -4.20 8.87 14.33
CA ASP A 395 -4.96 9.54 15.39
C ASP A 395 -6.14 8.71 15.93
N TYR A 396 -6.34 7.49 15.43
CA TYR A 396 -7.56 6.69 15.64
C TYR A 396 -7.34 5.37 16.40
N PHE A 397 -6.32 5.31 17.26
CA PHE A 397 -6.19 4.22 18.23
C PHE A 397 -7.25 4.36 19.33
N LEU A 398 -7.65 3.25 19.95
CA LEU A 398 -8.58 3.25 21.07
C LEU A 398 -7.83 3.49 22.39
N SER A 399 -8.34 4.41 23.20
CA SER A 399 -7.81 4.63 24.56
C SER A 399 -7.99 3.37 25.42
N GLN A 400 -6.90 2.86 26.01
CA GLN A 400 -6.95 1.71 26.91
C GLN A 400 -6.19 1.98 28.21
N ILE A 401 -6.83 1.73 29.36
CA ILE A 401 -6.16 1.82 30.67
C ILE A 401 -4.98 0.84 30.73
N ALA A 402 -5.14 -0.32 30.10
CA ALA A 402 -4.09 -1.34 30.02
C ALA A 402 -2.86 -0.91 29.20
N ALA A 403 -3.01 0.07 28.31
CA ALA A 403 -1.91 0.68 27.54
C ALA A 403 -1.45 2.02 28.16
N GLY A 404 -1.90 2.33 29.39
CA GLY A 404 -1.46 3.50 30.16
C GLY A 404 -2.28 4.77 29.96
N GLN A 405 -3.39 4.72 29.20
CA GLN A 405 -4.27 5.89 29.04
C GLN A 405 -5.22 6.06 30.24
N SER A 406 -5.77 7.27 30.39
CA SER A 406 -6.63 7.64 31.53
C SER A 406 -8.07 7.14 31.44
N GLN A 407 -8.49 6.65 30.26
CA GLN A 407 -9.84 6.19 29.98
C GLN A 407 -9.80 4.85 29.26
N GLN A 408 -10.93 4.13 29.32
CA GLN A 408 -11.14 2.90 28.58
C GLN A 408 -12.20 3.18 27.52
N SER A 409 -11.82 2.99 26.26
CA SER A 409 -12.75 3.09 25.14
C SER A 409 -13.87 2.05 25.27
N PRO A 410 -15.13 2.43 24.98
CA PRO A 410 -16.26 1.51 24.97
C PRO A 410 -16.21 0.52 23.79
N CYS A 411 -15.36 0.77 22.79
CA CYS A 411 -15.19 -0.09 21.62
C CYS A 411 -14.27 -1.29 21.88
N VAL A 412 -13.61 -1.32 23.04
CA VAL A 412 -12.67 -2.39 23.41
C VAL A 412 -13.46 -3.60 23.91
N ASP A 413 -13.08 -4.80 23.46
CA ASP A 413 -13.68 -6.09 23.79
C ASP A 413 -15.21 -6.20 23.52
N THR A 414 -15.74 -5.37 22.61
CA THR A 414 -17.21 -5.22 22.42
C THR A 414 -17.70 -5.63 21.03
N GLY A 415 -16.80 -6.00 20.12
CA GLY A 415 -17.14 -6.55 18.82
C GLY A 415 -17.78 -7.96 18.89
N ASP A 416 -18.11 -8.49 17.72
CA ASP A 416 -18.79 -9.78 17.57
C ASP A 416 -17.99 -10.94 18.21
N PRO A 417 -18.53 -11.62 19.23
CA PRO A 417 -17.82 -12.70 19.92
C PRO A 417 -17.63 -13.95 19.05
N THR A 418 -18.29 -14.04 17.90
CA THR A 418 -18.14 -15.16 16.93
C THR A 418 -17.12 -14.88 15.83
N SER A 419 -16.66 -13.63 15.73
CA SER A 419 -15.70 -13.21 14.74
C SER A 419 -14.29 -13.76 15.02
N ALA A 420 -13.54 -14.03 13.95
CA ALA A 420 -12.13 -14.38 14.07
C ALA A 420 -11.33 -13.15 14.51
N LEU A 421 -10.32 -13.35 15.37
CA LEU A 421 -9.43 -12.26 15.77
C LEU A 421 -8.67 -11.73 14.54
N PRO A 422 -8.75 -10.42 14.25
CA PRO A 422 -7.99 -9.79 13.18
C PRO A 422 -6.49 -9.81 13.51
N GLN A 423 -5.66 -9.74 12.48
CA GLN A 423 -4.22 -9.59 12.65
C GLN A 423 -3.88 -8.11 12.84
N GLY A 424 -3.89 -7.64 14.08
CA GLY A 424 -3.56 -6.25 14.38
C GLY A 424 -3.88 -5.84 15.81
N THR A 425 -3.88 -4.53 16.04
CA THR A 425 -4.07 -3.91 17.34
C THR A 425 -4.87 -2.62 17.22
N THR A 426 -5.72 -2.33 18.18
CA THR A 426 -6.35 -1.01 18.34
C THR A 426 -5.59 -0.13 19.34
N ARG A 427 -4.49 -0.64 19.93
CA ARG A 427 -3.80 -0.07 21.10
C ARG A 427 -2.55 0.71 20.72
N THR A 428 -2.28 1.78 21.46
CA THR A 428 -1.05 2.56 21.33
C THR A 428 0.20 1.82 21.82
N ASP A 429 0.03 0.81 22.66
CA ASP A 429 1.11 -0.10 23.06
C ASP A 429 1.20 -1.33 22.15
N HIS A 430 0.54 -1.34 21.00
CA HIS A 430 0.61 -2.35 19.93
C HIS A 430 0.40 -3.81 20.32
N ARG A 431 -0.15 -4.08 21.50
CA ARG A 431 -0.52 -5.44 21.87
C ARG A 431 -1.64 -5.94 20.99
N TRP A 432 -1.52 -7.18 20.53
CA TRP A 432 -2.52 -7.81 19.68
C TRP A 432 -3.87 -7.78 20.37
N ASP A 433 -4.90 -7.58 19.55
CA ASP A 433 -6.25 -7.75 20.01
C ASP A 433 -6.47 -9.18 20.53
N PHE A 434 -7.33 -9.32 21.54
CA PHE A 434 -7.68 -10.60 22.15
C PHE A 434 -9.19 -10.81 22.07
N TRP A 435 -9.68 -11.94 22.55
CA TRP A 435 -11.10 -12.25 22.48
C TRP A 435 -11.84 -11.71 23.71
N PRO A 436 -12.99 -11.02 23.57
CA PRO A 436 -13.70 -10.64 22.33
C PRO A 436 -13.00 -9.55 21.51
N VAL A 437 -13.23 -9.52 20.18
CA VAL A 437 -12.59 -8.56 19.28
C VAL A 437 -12.99 -7.11 19.58
N ASP A 438 -12.08 -6.17 19.42
CA ASP A 438 -12.36 -4.74 19.45
C ASP A 438 -13.16 -4.30 18.20
N MET A 439 -13.90 -3.19 18.30
CA MET A 439 -14.48 -2.54 17.11
C MET A 439 -13.50 -1.57 16.46
N GLY A 440 -13.64 -1.35 15.16
CA GLY A 440 -12.85 -0.36 14.40
C GLY A 440 -11.59 -0.94 13.79
N TYR A 441 -10.68 -0.06 13.38
CA TYR A 441 -9.47 -0.41 12.65
C TYR A 441 -8.40 -1.05 13.53
N HIS A 442 -7.94 -2.25 13.13
CA HIS A 442 -6.78 -2.91 13.71
C HIS A 442 -5.52 -2.60 12.92
N TYR A 443 -4.67 -1.78 13.50
CA TYR A 443 -3.36 -1.46 12.95
C TYR A 443 -2.50 -2.73 12.86
N PRO A 444 -1.87 -3.01 11.71
CA PRO A 444 -0.93 -4.12 11.62
C PRO A 444 0.22 -3.91 12.60
N SER A 445 0.73 -5.01 13.18
CA SER A 445 1.91 -4.95 14.02
C SER A 445 3.07 -4.33 13.24
N VAL A 446 3.90 -3.52 13.89
CA VAL A 446 5.09 -2.91 13.25
C VAL A 446 6.34 -3.79 13.42
N LEU A 447 6.33 -4.68 14.40
CA LEU A 447 7.37 -5.66 14.68
C LEU A 447 6.75 -7.05 14.88
N SER A 448 7.38 -8.07 14.33
CA SER A 448 7.14 -9.47 14.68
C SER A 448 8.26 -9.92 15.61
N ILE A 449 7.92 -10.56 16.73
CA ILE A 449 8.90 -11.10 17.68
C ILE A 449 8.53 -12.53 18.08
N ARG A 450 9.55 -13.38 18.25
CA ARG A 450 9.42 -14.73 18.80
C ARG A 450 10.53 -14.97 19.81
N ALA A 451 10.18 -15.55 20.96
CA ALA A 451 11.13 -15.98 21.98
C ALA A 451 10.92 -17.47 22.28
N ILE A 452 11.95 -18.28 22.06
CA ILE A 452 11.88 -19.75 22.19
C ILE A 452 12.89 -20.19 23.24
N PRO A 453 12.48 -20.74 24.39
CA PRO A 453 13.41 -21.28 25.36
C PRO A 453 14.09 -22.55 24.84
N ASP A 454 15.37 -22.72 25.17
CA ASP A 454 16.07 -23.98 24.94
C ASP A 454 15.56 -25.07 25.89
N THR A 455 15.09 -24.67 27.08
CA THR A 455 14.50 -25.54 28.09
C THR A 455 13.44 -24.78 28.90
N HIS A 456 12.40 -25.48 29.32
CA HIS A 456 11.37 -24.96 30.24
C HIS A 456 11.71 -25.26 31.72
N GLN A 457 12.85 -25.87 31.99
CA GLN A 457 13.29 -26.23 33.35
C GLN A 457 14.77 -25.88 33.53
N VAL A 458 15.10 -25.21 34.63
CA VAL A 458 16.45 -24.71 34.91
C VAL A 458 16.74 -24.74 36.41
N HIS A 459 18.00 -24.90 36.82
CA HIS A 459 18.36 -24.81 38.24
C HIS A 459 18.80 -23.39 38.64
N ARG A 460 18.76 -23.12 39.95
CA ARG A 460 19.30 -21.89 40.52
C ARG A 460 20.78 -21.72 40.16
N GLY A 461 21.18 -20.52 39.77
CA GLY A 461 22.57 -20.18 39.44
C GLY A 461 22.99 -20.53 38.01
N GLU A 462 22.17 -21.27 37.27
CA GLU A 462 22.37 -21.61 35.85
C GLU A 462 21.85 -20.51 34.91
N GLU A 463 22.24 -20.62 33.65
CA GLU A 463 21.76 -19.76 32.56
C GLU A 463 20.51 -20.35 31.92
N LEU A 464 19.43 -19.58 31.89
CA LEU A 464 18.26 -19.89 31.07
C LEU A 464 18.49 -19.35 29.67
N TRP A 465 18.81 -20.25 28.74
CA TRP A 465 19.03 -19.91 27.33
C TRP A 465 17.73 -19.89 26.53
N PHE A 466 17.65 -18.95 25.60
CA PHE A 466 16.54 -18.83 24.66
C PHE A 466 17.00 -18.16 23.36
N THR A 467 16.22 -18.34 22.31
CA THR A 467 16.43 -17.77 20.99
C THR A 467 15.38 -16.71 20.71
N VAL A 468 15.82 -15.56 20.20
CA VAL A 468 14.96 -14.45 19.78
C VAL A 468 15.03 -14.28 18.28
N ASP A 469 13.86 -14.26 17.65
CA ASP A 469 13.67 -13.79 16.28
C ASP A 469 12.92 -12.46 16.34
N MET A 470 13.33 -11.48 15.53
CA MET A 470 12.63 -10.22 15.42
C MET A 470 12.71 -9.68 14.00
N VAL A 471 11.59 -9.20 13.48
CA VAL A 471 11.48 -8.66 12.13
C VAL A 471 10.71 -7.35 12.20
N ASN A 472 11.28 -6.30 11.61
CA ASN A 472 10.51 -5.11 11.24
C ASN A 472 9.63 -5.50 10.06
N VAL A 473 8.32 -5.55 10.30
CA VAL A 473 7.33 -5.95 9.28
C VAL A 473 6.80 -4.77 8.48
N THR A 474 7.29 -3.55 8.75
CA THR A 474 7.02 -2.36 7.93
C THR A 474 8.03 -2.23 6.79
N ASP A 475 7.77 -1.33 5.84
CA ASP A 475 8.67 -1.03 4.73
C ASP A 475 9.73 0.04 5.04
N SER A 476 9.60 0.71 6.18
CA SER A 476 10.50 1.78 6.61
C SER A 476 11.47 1.30 7.67
N THR A 477 12.59 2.01 7.87
CA THR A 477 13.49 1.67 8.98
C THR A 477 12.84 2.05 10.31
N LEU A 478 12.70 1.08 11.22
CA LEU A 478 12.23 1.32 12.58
C LEU A 478 13.42 1.36 13.53
N THR A 479 13.48 2.41 14.35
CA THR A 479 14.35 2.48 15.53
C THR A 479 13.50 2.30 16.77
N PHE A 480 13.89 1.37 17.63
CA PHE A 480 13.12 0.98 18.82
C PHE A 480 14.05 0.35 19.86
N ASP A 481 13.65 0.38 21.12
CA ASP A 481 14.29 -0.34 22.21
C ASP A 481 13.83 -1.80 22.25
N ALA A 482 14.74 -2.72 22.58
CA ALA A 482 14.45 -4.09 22.93
C ALA A 482 14.99 -4.45 24.32
N TRP A 483 14.17 -5.14 25.12
CA TRP A 483 14.53 -5.54 26.49
C TRP A 483 13.86 -6.86 26.86
N ALA A 484 14.23 -7.42 28.03
CA ALA A 484 13.58 -8.60 28.56
C ALA A 484 13.19 -8.40 30.03
N ASP A 485 11.94 -8.74 30.35
CA ASP A 485 11.37 -8.67 31.70
C ASP A 485 11.10 -10.08 32.21
N ALA A 486 11.44 -10.36 33.46
CA ALA A 486 11.08 -11.58 34.15
C ALA A 486 9.91 -11.33 35.11
N TYR A 487 9.02 -12.31 35.24
CA TYR A 487 7.88 -12.29 36.15
C TYR A 487 7.90 -13.52 37.06
N LEU A 488 7.61 -13.28 38.34
CA LEU A 488 7.49 -14.30 39.37
C LEU A 488 6.21 -15.14 39.14
N PRO A 489 6.06 -16.31 39.78
CA PRO A 489 4.85 -17.14 39.63
C PRO A 489 3.54 -16.49 40.09
N THR A 490 3.64 -15.37 40.81
CA THR A 490 2.49 -14.53 41.18
C THR A 490 2.18 -13.44 40.15
N SER A 491 2.80 -13.51 38.96
CA SER A 491 2.75 -12.50 37.90
C SER A 491 3.32 -11.12 38.28
N ASN A 492 4.00 -11.00 39.42
CA ASN A 492 4.68 -9.77 39.81
C ASN A 492 5.99 -9.62 39.02
N PRO A 493 6.33 -8.40 38.54
CA PRO A 493 7.59 -8.17 37.86
C PRO A 493 8.76 -8.44 38.80
N TYR A 494 9.83 -9.01 38.26
CA TYR A 494 11.06 -9.21 38.99
C TYR A 494 11.73 -7.85 39.27
N ALA A 495 12.22 -7.67 40.49
CA ALA A 495 12.69 -6.36 40.97
C ALA A 495 13.91 -5.81 40.18
N ALA A 496 14.64 -6.66 39.46
CA ALA A 496 15.77 -6.26 38.63
C ALA A 496 15.43 -6.17 37.14
N ASN A 497 14.15 -6.08 36.78
CA ASN A 497 13.75 -5.82 35.40
C ASN A 497 14.25 -4.45 34.93
N PRO A 498 14.64 -4.32 33.64
CA PRO A 498 14.77 -5.40 32.66
C PRO A 498 15.99 -6.29 32.90
N VAL A 499 15.79 -7.61 32.90
CA VAL A 499 16.85 -8.62 33.20
C VAL A 499 17.93 -8.73 32.13
N LEU A 500 17.69 -8.21 30.91
CA LEU A 500 18.69 -8.07 29.86
C LEU A 500 19.06 -6.61 29.54
N GLY A 501 18.66 -5.66 30.37
CA GLY A 501 18.80 -4.25 30.05
C GLY A 501 17.95 -3.84 28.84
N VAL A 502 18.14 -2.60 28.40
CA VAL A 502 17.49 -2.01 27.23
C VAL A 502 18.55 -1.82 26.14
N VAL A 503 18.24 -2.21 24.92
CA VAL A 503 19.10 -2.05 23.75
C VAL A 503 18.33 -1.36 22.64
N GLU A 504 18.78 -0.19 22.22
CA GLU A 504 18.26 0.46 21.02
C GLU A 504 18.69 -0.34 19.77
N LEU A 505 17.73 -0.67 18.92
CA LEU A 505 17.89 -1.40 17.67
C LEU A 505 17.31 -0.57 16.53
N SER A 506 17.96 -0.64 15.38
CA SER A 506 17.46 -0.06 14.14
C SER A 506 17.39 -1.16 13.08
N LEU A 507 16.18 -1.50 12.64
CA LEU A 507 15.93 -2.50 11.59
C LEU A 507 15.37 -1.82 10.36
N GLY A 508 16.00 -2.05 9.20
CA GLY A 508 15.40 -1.67 7.91
C GLY A 508 14.04 -2.34 7.69
N GLY A 509 13.22 -1.80 6.79
CA GLY A 509 11.94 -2.40 6.46
C GLY A 509 12.08 -3.83 5.93
N GLY A 510 11.22 -4.75 6.37
CA GLY A 510 11.29 -6.19 6.08
C GLY A 510 12.53 -6.90 6.63
N CYS A 511 13.44 -6.18 7.29
CA CYS A 511 14.68 -6.73 7.82
C CYS A 511 14.47 -7.22 9.25
N GLY A 512 15.28 -8.19 9.64
CA GLY A 512 15.23 -8.76 10.96
C GLY A 512 16.46 -9.57 11.29
N PHE A 513 16.46 -10.11 12.49
CA PHE A 513 17.40 -11.12 12.91
C PHE A 513 16.65 -12.39 13.29
N ASN A 514 17.26 -13.52 12.94
CA ASN A 514 16.74 -14.84 13.22
C ASN A 514 17.83 -15.63 13.95
N GLY A 515 17.45 -16.38 14.98
CA GLY A 515 18.36 -17.25 15.71
C GLY A 515 19.22 -16.51 16.74
N VAL A 516 18.83 -15.32 17.20
CA VAL A 516 19.65 -14.56 18.15
C VAL A 516 19.54 -15.16 19.53
N ARG A 517 20.54 -15.95 19.91
CA ARG A 517 20.58 -16.62 21.22
C ARG A 517 20.97 -15.65 22.34
N ARG A 518 20.24 -15.71 23.45
CA ARG A 518 20.44 -14.91 24.68
C ARG A 518 20.26 -15.81 25.91
N SER A 519 20.72 -15.32 27.06
CA SER A 519 20.53 -16.00 28.34
C SER A 519 20.34 -15.04 29.49
N VAL A 520 19.54 -15.46 30.47
CA VAL A 520 19.38 -14.79 31.75
C VAL A 520 19.83 -15.73 32.86
N ARG A 521 20.71 -15.26 33.73
CA ARG A 521 21.19 -16.04 34.86
C ARG A 521 20.14 -16.12 35.96
N ILE A 522 19.76 -17.34 36.36
CA ILE A 522 18.78 -17.57 37.41
C ILE A 522 19.39 -17.26 38.78
N PRO A 523 18.79 -16.36 39.59
CA PRO A 523 19.32 -16.01 40.91
C PRO A 523 19.39 -17.22 41.85
N VAL A 524 20.47 -17.32 42.63
CA VAL A 524 20.68 -18.41 43.60
C VAL A 524 19.63 -18.44 44.74
N GLN A 525 18.93 -17.32 44.91
CA GLN A 525 17.87 -17.11 45.89
C GLN A 525 16.46 -17.23 45.31
N ALA A 526 16.30 -17.48 44.00
CA ALA A 526 14.98 -17.55 43.36
C ALA A 526 14.16 -18.74 43.90
N PRO A 527 12.89 -18.58 44.33
CA PRO A 527 12.07 -19.69 44.83
C PRO A 527 12.01 -20.89 43.87
N TYR A 528 12.00 -22.10 44.40
CA TYR A 528 11.80 -23.30 43.56
C TYR A 528 10.34 -23.39 43.09
N GLY A 529 10.11 -24.08 41.98
CA GLY A 529 8.83 -24.21 41.32
C GLY A 529 8.66 -23.21 40.18
N GLY A 530 7.42 -22.92 39.84
CA GLY A 530 7.03 -22.00 38.78
C GLY A 530 5.50 -21.94 38.69
N PRO A 531 4.94 -21.44 37.59
CA PRO A 531 5.65 -20.98 36.38
C PRO A 531 6.22 -19.57 36.55
N TYR A 532 7.50 -19.38 36.24
CA TYR A 532 8.04 -18.04 35.95
C TYR A 532 7.75 -17.70 34.49
N ALA A 533 7.66 -16.41 34.16
CA ALA A 533 7.59 -15.97 32.77
C ALA A 533 8.78 -15.07 32.42
N LEU A 534 9.37 -15.27 31.24
CA LEU A 534 10.32 -14.34 30.64
C LEU A 534 9.68 -13.77 29.37
N CYS A 535 9.59 -12.45 29.29
CA CYS A 535 9.00 -11.72 28.18
C CYS A 535 10.06 -10.86 27.51
N VAL A 536 10.31 -11.11 26.21
CA VAL A 536 11.12 -10.24 25.36
C VAL A 536 10.20 -9.21 24.72
N ARG A 537 10.60 -7.95 24.75
CA ARG A 537 9.81 -6.80 24.31
C ARG A 537 10.59 -5.95 23.34
N ALA A 538 9.87 -5.28 22.46
CA ALA A 538 10.36 -4.21 21.61
C ALA A 538 9.38 -3.04 21.61
N GLY A 539 9.86 -1.80 21.56
CA GLY A 539 9.04 -0.59 21.59
C GLY A 539 9.84 0.65 21.97
N VAL A 540 9.21 1.63 22.63
CA VAL A 540 9.92 2.78 23.23
C VAL A 540 10.02 2.51 24.73
N HIS A 541 11.18 2.16 25.27
CA HIS A 541 11.28 1.84 26.68
C HIS A 541 11.41 3.14 27.52
N ALA A 542 10.63 3.36 28.60
CA ALA A 542 9.65 2.49 29.27
C ALA A 542 8.19 2.89 28.96
N ASP A 543 7.99 3.53 27.82
CA ASP A 543 6.76 4.22 27.44
C ASP A 543 5.75 3.27 26.77
N SER A 544 6.17 2.44 25.80
CA SER A 544 5.29 1.57 25.01
C SER A 544 5.96 0.28 24.52
N VAL A 545 5.16 -0.76 24.21
CA VAL A 545 5.64 -2.10 23.78
C VAL A 545 5.14 -2.46 22.37
N SER A 546 5.78 -1.96 21.32
CA SER A 546 5.48 -2.29 19.91
C SER A 546 5.36 -3.78 19.54
N ALA A 547 6.04 -4.69 20.25
CA ALA A 547 5.87 -6.15 20.13
C ALA A 547 6.35 -6.90 21.38
N GLU A 548 5.75 -8.06 21.70
CA GLU A 548 6.12 -8.90 22.86
C GLU A 548 6.06 -10.40 22.53
N ALA A 549 7.02 -11.17 23.05
CA ALA A 549 6.96 -12.63 23.08
C ALA A 549 7.40 -13.16 24.45
N CYS A 550 6.57 -13.98 25.08
CA CYS A 550 6.84 -14.58 26.39
C CYS A 550 6.91 -16.11 26.32
N PHE A 551 7.69 -16.70 27.21
CA PHE A 551 7.64 -18.12 27.51
C PHE A 551 7.73 -18.36 29.02
N VAL A 552 7.24 -19.53 29.45
CA VAL A 552 7.25 -19.93 30.87
C VAL A 552 8.30 -20.99 31.16
N PHE A 553 8.84 -20.98 32.38
CA PHE A 553 9.80 -21.99 32.85
C PHE A 553 9.68 -22.23 34.36
N ASP A 554 10.18 -23.37 34.82
CA ASP A 554 10.24 -23.77 36.23
C ASP A 554 11.68 -23.81 36.74
N ILE A 555 11.86 -23.42 38.01
CA ILE A 555 13.14 -23.54 38.72
C ILE A 555 13.14 -24.82 39.56
N LEU A 556 13.97 -25.79 39.18
CA LEU A 556 14.00 -27.11 39.81
C LEU A 556 14.81 -27.14 41.12
N PRO A 557 14.37 -27.91 42.13
CA PRO A 557 15.19 -28.22 43.31
C PRO A 557 16.44 -29.02 42.92
N PRO A 558 17.49 -29.06 43.76
CA PRO A 558 18.65 -29.92 43.52
C PRO A 558 18.19 -31.38 43.47
N SER A 559 18.74 -32.17 42.55
CA SER A 559 18.53 -33.62 42.55
C SER A 559 19.03 -34.19 43.87
N ARG A 560 18.18 -34.96 44.57
CA ARG A 560 18.65 -35.76 45.72
C ARG A 560 19.59 -36.83 45.19
N GLU A 561 20.87 -36.77 45.56
CA GLU A 561 21.82 -37.88 45.38
C GLU A 561 21.44 -39.10 46.21
#